data_AF-X0ZHE8-F1
#
_entry.id   AF-X0ZHE8-F1
#
_cell.length_a   1.000
_cell.length_b   1.000
_cell.length_c   1.000
_cell.angle_alpha   90.00
_cell.angle_beta   90.00
_cell.angle_gamma   90.00
#
_symmetry.space_group_name_H-M   'P 1'
#
loop_
_entity.id
_entity.type
_entity.pdbx_description
1 polymer ?
#
loop_
_entity_poly.entity_id
_entity_poly.type
_entity_poly.pdbx_seq_one_letter_code
_entity_poly.pdbx_strand_id
1 'polypeptide(L)'
;MKKRIDLKLLSVLCVIVLVFLALSTFAFSAKKEKVEEWIGVEGGSVTLEDVTITFDSGILTKDTKIFIIYFGDNVYQFGPE
;
A
#
# COMPACT_ATOMS: atom_id res chain seq x y z
N MET A 1 -5.68 -1.70 -49.53
CA MET A 1 -6.80 -2.34 -48.81
C MET A 1 -7.02 -1.62 -47.49
N LYS A 2 -8.09 -0.83 -47.36
CA LYS A 2 -8.40 -0.08 -46.13
C LYS A 2 -9.02 -1.06 -45.13
N LYS A 3 -8.29 -1.49 -44.10
CA LYS A 3 -8.82 -2.35 -43.03
C LYS A 3 -9.99 -1.59 -42.39
N ARG A 4 -11.22 -1.98 -42.70
CA ARG A 4 -12.41 -1.48 -42.00
C ARG A 4 -12.31 -2.05 -40.59
N ILE A 5 -11.89 -1.22 -39.64
CA ILE A 5 -11.94 -1.57 -38.23
C ILE A 5 -13.41 -1.85 -37.92
N ASP A 6 -13.69 -3.03 -37.39
CA ASP A 6 -15.04 -3.36 -36.95
C ASP A 6 -15.38 -2.45 -35.76
N LEU A 7 -16.26 -1.48 -36.00
CA LEU A 7 -16.71 -0.51 -35.00
C LEU A 7 -17.25 -1.19 -33.74
N LYS A 8 -17.84 -2.39 -33.87
CA LYS A 8 -18.31 -3.17 -32.71
C LYS A 8 -17.13 -3.68 -31.89
N LEU A 9 -16.10 -4.21 -32.56
CA LEU A 9 -14.88 -4.68 -31.89
C LEU A 9 -14.16 -3.53 -31.18
N LEU A 10 -14.03 -2.37 -31.84
CA LEU A 10 -13.42 -1.18 -31.25
C LEU A 10 -14.21 -0.70 -30.02
N SER A 11 -15.54 -0.69 -30.11
CA SER A 11 -16.42 -0.32 -28.99
C SER A 11 -16.24 -1.24 -27.78
N VAL A 12 -16.18 -2.56 -28.00
CA VAL A 12 -15.98 -3.53 -26.91
C VAL A 12 -14.61 -3.34 -26.26
N LEU A 13 -13.57 -3.15 -27.07
CA LEU A 13 -12.20 -2.94 -26.58
C LEU A 13 -12.08 -1.66 -25.75
N CYS A 14 -12.79 -0.60 -26.17
CA CYS A 14 -12.85 0.66 -25.44
C CYS A 14 -13.52 0.50 -24.05
N VAL A 15 -14.63 -0.22 -23.97
CA VAL A 15 -15.30 -0.51 -22.69
C VAL A 15 -14.39 -1.31 -21.75
N ILE A 16 -13.69 -2.32 -22.27
CA ILE A 16 -12.74 -3.12 -21.47
C ILE A 16 -11.65 -2.24 -20.87
N VAL A 17 -11.04 -1.35 -21.67
CA VAL A 17 -10.01 -0.42 -21.20
C VAL A 17 -10.56 0.50 -20.10
N LEU A 18 -11.78 1.02 -20.26
CA LEU A 18 -12.42 1.87 -19.24
C LEU A 18 -12.70 1.11 -17.94
N VAL A 19 -13.12 -0.16 -18.03
CA VAL A 19 -13.34 -1.01 -16.84
C VAL A 19 -12.02 -1.27 -16.11
N PHE A 20 -10.95 -1.62 -16.82
CA PHE A 20 -9.64 -1.82 -16.21
C PHE A 20 -9.07 -0.53 -15.60
N LEU A 21 -9.30 0.61 -16.25
CA LEU A 21 -8.90 1.91 -15.71
C LEU A 21 -9.67 2.25 -14.42
N ALA A 22 -10.97 1.96 -14.36
CA ALA A 22 -11.74 2.15 -13.14
C ALA A 22 -11.27 1.19 -12.02
N LEU A 23 -11.03 -0.08 -12.33
CA LEU A 23 -10.56 -1.05 -11.33
C LEU A 23 -9.17 -0.71 -10.79
N SER A 24 -8.27 -0.18 -11.62
CA SER A 24 -6.92 0.19 -11.18
C SER A 24 -6.92 1.41 -10.24
N THR A 25 -7.83 2.37 -10.42
CA THR A 25 -7.97 3.51 -9.49
C THR A 25 -8.51 3.05 -8.12
N PHE A 26 -9.46 2.13 -8.09
CA PHE A 26 -9.93 1.53 -6.82
C PHE A 26 -8.83 0.73 -6.11
N ALA A 27 -8.04 -0.05 -6.85
CA ALA A 27 -6.91 -0.79 -6.29
C ALA A 27 -5.82 0.13 -5.71
N PHE A 28 -5.56 1.27 -6.36
CA PHE A 28 -4.60 2.26 -5.87
C PHE A 28 -5.11 2.99 -4.63
N SER A 29 -6.40 3.35 -4.58
CA SER A 29 -7.02 3.95 -3.39
C SER A 29 -7.09 2.99 -2.21
N ALA A 30 -7.15 1.67 -2.45
CA ALA A 30 -7.13 0.64 -1.42
C ALA A 30 -5.70 0.25 -0.99
N LYS A 31 -4.66 0.84 -1.60
CA LYS A 31 -3.27 0.58 -1.21
C LYS A 31 -3.04 1.25 0.15
N LYS A 32 -3.26 0.47 1.20
CA LYS A 32 -2.95 0.83 2.58
C LYS A 32 -1.52 1.32 2.65
N GLU A 33 -1.32 2.50 3.23
CA GLU A 33 0.02 3.02 3.43
C GLU A 33 0.71 2.15 4.47
N LYS A 34 1.85 1.56 4.13
CA LYS A 34 2.60 0.67 5.00
C LYS A 34 4.05 1.13 5.03
N VAL A 35 4.59 1.28 6.23
CA VAL A 35 6.03 1.44 6.47
C VAL A 35 6.54 0.23 7.24
N GLU A 36 7.77 -0.15 6.95
CA GLU A 36 8.48 -1.23 7.63
C GLU A 36 9.89 -0.76 7.95
N GLU A 37 10.32 -0.96 9.19
CA GLU A 37 11.65 -0.55 9.65
C GLU A 37 12.26 -1.67 10.52
N TRP A 38 13.57 -1.87 10.41
CA TRP A 38 14.29 -2.74 11.31
C TRP A 38 14.64 -1.98 12.58
N ILE A 39 14.11 -2.43 13.71
CA ILE A 39 14.42 -1.86 15.02
C ILE A 39 15.35 -2.82 15.75
N GLY A 40 16.54 -2.34 16.07
CA GLY A 40 17.56 -3.11 16.77
C GLY A 40 17.35 -3.15 18.29
N VAL A 41 18.21 -3.92 18.95
CA VAL A 41 18.25 -4.03 20.42
C VAL A 41 18.57 -2.69 21.10
N GLU A 42 19.26 -1.79 20.39
CA GLU A 42 19.56 -0.42 20.79
C GLU A 42 18.32 0.49 20.86
N GLY A 43 17.18 0.03 20.35
CA GLY A 43 15.96 0.80 20.23
C GLY A 43 15.87 1.53 18.88
N GLY A 44 14.88 2.38 18.74
CA GLY A 44 14.64 3.11 17.50
C GLY A 44 13.19 3.58 17.41
N SER A 45 12.83 4.12 16.25
CA SER A 45 11.47 4.57 16.00
C SER A 45 11.05 4.32 14.57
N VAL A 46 9.78 4.06 14.39
CA VAL A 46 9.13 3.98 13.08
C VAL A 46 7.95 4.95 13.05
N THR A 47 7.84 5.71 11.98
CA THR A 47 6.83 6.76 11.81
C THR A 47 6.07 6.53 10.51
N LEU A 48 4.74 6.64 10.59
CA LEU A 48 3.85 6.68 9.44
C LEU A 48 2.84 7.81 9.66
N GLU A 49 2.86 8.81 8.77
CA GLU A 49 2.06 10.03 8.90
C GLU A 49 2.23 10.67 10.30
N ASP A 50 1.14 10.78 11.06
CA ASP A 50 1.08 11.43 12.38
C ASP A 50 1.35 10.45 13.55
N VAL A 51 1.59 9.16 13.26
CA VAL A 51 1.84 8.12 14.28
C VAL A 51 3.31 7.74 14.31
N THR A 52 3.93 7.89 15.48
CA THR A 52 5.29 7.42 15.75
C THR A 52 5.27 6.36 16.85
N ILE A 53 5.93 5.24 16.61
CA ILE A 53 6.18 4.20 17.61
C ILE A 53 7.66 4.23 17.95
N THR A 54 7.96 4.36 19.23
CA THR A 54 9.32 4.40 19.75
C THR A 54 9.58 3.19 20.63
N PHE A 55 10.73 2.57 20.43
CA PHE A 55 11.23 1.47 21.23
C PHE A 55 12.47 1.92 21.97
N ASP A 56 12.44 1.82 23.30
CA ASP A 56 13.61 2.06 24.12
C ASP A 56 14.63 0.92 23.95
N SER A 57 15.89 1.23 24.25
CA SER A 57 16.97 0.24 24.25
C SER A 57 16.65 -0.91 25.21
N GLY A 58 16.87 -2.14 24.73
CA GLY A 58 16.69 -3.37 25.51
C GLY A 58 15.25 -3.87 25.62
N ILE A 59 14.26 -3.17 25.04
CA ILE A 59 12.87 -3.66 24.95
C ILE A 59 12.76 -4.84 23.98
N LEU A 60 13.47 -4.77 22.86
CA LEU A 60 13.57 -5.86 21.91
C LEU A 60 14.72 -6.78 22.33
N THR A 61 14.49 -8.09 22.31
CA THR A 61 15.55 -9.08 22.61
C THR A 61 16.42 -9.41 21.41
N LYS A 62 16.02 -8.95 20.22
CA LYS A 62 16.70 -9.13 18.93
C LYS A 62 16.19 -8.07 17.95
N ASP A 63 16.97 -7.82 16.91
CA ASP A 63 16.56 -6.97 15.80
C ASP A 63 15.27 -7.52 15.20
N THR A 64 14.25 -6.67 15.14
CA THR A 64 12.90 -7.05 14.75
C THR A 64 12.39 -6.07 13.72
N LYS A 65 11.85 -6.59 12.63
CA LYS A 65 11.18 -5.79 11.62
C LYS A 65 9.80 -5.41 12.13
N ILE A 66 9.59 -4.11 12.34
CA ILE A 66 8.33 -3.55 12.81
C ILE A 66 7.62 -2.91 11.63
N PHE A 67 6.31 -3.12 11.52
CA PHE A 67 5.48 -2.45 10.54
C PHE A 67 4.45 -1.53 11.19
N ILE A 68 4.06 -0.50 10.44
CA ILE A 68 2.82 0.26 10.66
C ILE A 68 2.03 0.25 9.35
N ILE A 69 0.73 -0.01 9.42
CA ILE A 69 -0.23 0.04 8.32
C ILE A 69 -1.31 1.06 8.66
N TYR A 70 -1.53 2.03 7.79
CA TYR A 70 -2.65 2.96 7.83
C TYR A 70 -3.80 2.44 6.96
N PHE A 71 -5.00 2.37 7.54
CA PHE A 71 -6.20 1.88 6.88
C PHE A 71 -7.14 3.00 6.42
N GLY A 72 -6.81 4.27 6.66
CA GLY A 72 -7.77 5.38 6.56
C GLY A 72 -8.43 5.68 7.91
N ASP A 73 -9.16 6.79 7.98
CA ASP A 73 -10.02 7.16 9.12
C ASP A 73 -9.31 7.16 10.49
N ASN A 74 -8.03 7.55 10.53
CA ASN A 74 -7.17 7.49 11.73
C ASN A 74 -7.02 6.08 12.33
N VAL A 75 -7.25 5.03 11.54
CA VAL A 75 -7.09 3.63 11.97
C VAL A 75 -5.72 3.11 11.55
N TYR A 76 -4.92 2.72 12.54
CA TYR A 76 -3.58 2.17 12.36
C TYR A 76 -3.48 0.77 12.95
N GLN A 77 -2.68 -0.09 12.32
CA GLN A 77 -2.27 -1.38 12.86
C GLN A 77 -0.74 -1.46 12.83
N PHE A 78 -0.12 -1.93 13.90
CA PHE A 78 1.32 -2.08 13.99
C PHE A 78 1.71 -3.35 14.72
N GLY A 79 2.94 -3.79 14.51
CA GLY A 79 3.49 -4.97 15.17
C GLY A 79 4.78 -5.48 14.53
N PRO A 80 5.35 -6.57 15.05
CA PRO A 80 6.40 -7.31 14.37
C PRO A 80 5.85 -7.94 13.08
N GLU A 81 6.64 -7.90 12.00
CA GLU A 81 6.33 -8.62 10.74
C GLU A 81 6.16 -10.13 10.94
#